data_AF-A0A561Q0T7-F1
#
_entry.id   AF-A0A561Q0T7-F1
#
_cell.length_a   1.000
_cell.length_b   1.000
_cell.length_c   1.000
_cell.angle_alpha   90.00
_cell.angle_beta   90.00
_cell.angle_gamma   90.00
#
_symmetry.space_group_name_H-M   'P 1'
#
loop_
_entity.id
_entity.type
_entity.pdbx_description
1 polymer ?
#
loop_
_entity_poly.entity_id
_entity_poly.type
_entity_poly.pdbx_seq_one_letter_code
_entity_poly.pdbx_strand_id
1 'polypeptide(L)' 'MSHTADDRRAIFDRIRTKASNAGLKFEDDPLFLEWVEQWIAGEMETGELRSRYLRLVHEQEQERKRLRQRGQTSTL' A
#
# COMPACT_ATOMS: atom_id res chain seq x y z
N MET A 1 -9.81 5.85 20.59
CA MET A 1 -10.55 4.58 20.62
C MET A 1 -9.68 3.52 19.98
N SER A 2 -9.50 2.36 20.61
CA SER A 2 -8.83 1.22 19.96
C SER A 2 -9.87 0.48 19.12
N HIS A 3 -9.62 0.33 17.82
CA HIS A 3 -10.46 -0.50 16.96
C HIS A 3 -10.11 -1.97 17.17
N THR A 4 -11.13 -2.81 17.34
CA THR A 4 -10.96 -4.27 17.38
C THR A 4 -10.49 -4.79 16.01
N ALA A 5 -9.99 -6.03 15.96
CA ALA A 5 -9.59 -6.65 14.70
C ALA A 5 -10.75 -6.68 13.69
N ASP A 6 -11.97 -6.99 14.15
CA ASP A 6 -13.17 -7.01 13.30
C ASP A 6 -13.51 -5.62 12.75
N ASP A 7 -13.37 -4.57 13.57
CA ASP A 7 -13.57 -3.18 13.10
C ASP A 7 -12.56 -2.82 12.01
N ARG A 8 -11.27 -3.16 12.21
CA ARG A 8 -10.20 -2.88 11.25
C ARG A 8 -10.41 -3.64 9.93
N ARG A 9 -10.84 -4.91 10.01
CA ARG A 9 -11.22 -5.71 8.84
C ARG A 9 -12.38 -5.08 8.08
N ALA A 10 -13.45 -4.71 8.78
CA ALA A 10 -14.61 -4.07 8.16
C ALA A 10 -14.25 -2.75 7.47
N ILE A 11 -13.35 -1.96 8.05
CA ILE A 11 -12.82 -0.73 7.43
C ILE A 11 -12.08 -1.06 6.13
N PHE A 12 -11.17 -2.03 6.15
CA PHE A 12 -10.42 -2.41 4.96
C PHE A 12 -11.32 -2.92 3.84
N ASP A 13 -12.25 -3.83 4.16
CA ASP A 13 -13.19 -4.39 3.18
C ASP A 13 -14.11 -3.34 2.58
N ARG A 14 -14.57 -2.38 3.39
CA ARG A 14 -15.38 -1.25 2.91
C ARG A 14 -14.60 -0.38 1.93
N ILE A 15 -13.34 -0.07 2.23
CA ILE A 15 -12.48 0.75 1.37
C ILE A 15 -12.22 0.03 0.04
N ARG A 16 -11.85 -1.26 0.10
CA ARG A 16 -11.60 -2.11 -1.07
C ARG A 16 -12.85 -2.23 -1.95
N THR A 17 -14.01 -2.50 -1.36
CA THR A 17 -15.30 -2.59 -2.07
C THR A 17 -15.64 -1.25 -2.74
N LYS A 18 -15.44 -0.13 -2.04
CA LYS A 18 -15.68 1.19 -2.60
C LYS A 18 -14.80 1.48 -3.81
N ALA A 19 -13.51 1.14 -3.76
CA ALA A 19 -12.60 1.30 -4.89
C ALA A 19 -13.01 0.44 -6.08
N SER A 20 -13.34 -0.84 -5.83
CA SER A 20 -13.84 -1.77 -6.85
C SER A 20 -15.11 -1.27 -7.53
N ASN A 21 -16.11 -0.82 -6.74
CA ASN A 21 -17.35 -0.25 -7.28
C ASN A 21 -17.13 1.03 -8.09
N ALA A 22 -16.06 1.78 -7.79
CA ALA A 22 -15.67 2.97 -8.54
C ALA A 22 -14.80 2.66 -9.78
N GLY A 23 -14.50 1.39 -10.06
CA GLY A 23 -13.60 0.99 -11.15
C GLY A 23 -12.14 1.41 -10.94
N LEU A 24 -11.75 1.76 -9.72
CA LEU A 24 -10.39 2.16 -9.39
C LEU A 24 -9.55 0.91 -9.10
N LYS A 25 -8.33 0.86 -9.64
CA LYS A 25 -7.35 -0.14 -9.22
C LYS A 25 -7.05 0.08 -7.74
N PHE A 26 -7.28 -0.95 -6.94
CA PHE A 26 -6.87 -0.97 -5.54
C PHE A 26 -5.44 -1.48 -5.42
N GLU A 27 -4.73 -1.06 -4.37
CA GLU A 27 -3.37 -1.53 -4.10
C GLU A 27 -3.36 -3.05 -3.90
N ASP A 28 -2.49 -3.73 -4.63
CA ASP A 28 -2.35 -5.18 -4.69
C ASP A 28 -0.93 -5.66 -4.36
N ASP A 29 -0.03 -4.74 -3.97
CA ASP A 29 1.31 -5.08 -3.52
C ASP A 29 1.29 -6.04 -2.30
N PRO A 30 1.98 -7.20 -2.37
CA PRO A 30 1.98 -8.19 -1.29
C PRO A 30 2.50 -7.66 0.05
N LEU A 31 3.48 -6.77 0.06
CA LEU A 31 4.03 -6.20 1.29
C LEU A 31 3.02 -5.25 1.94
N PHE A 32 2.33 -4.45 1.12
CA PHE A 32 1.24 -3.62 1.62
C PHE A 32 0.14 -4.46 2.26
N LEU A 33 -0.28 -5.55 1.60
CA LEU A 33 -1.32 -6.44 2.12
C LEU A 33 -0.89 -7.13 3.43
N GLU A 34 0.37 -7.55 3.55
CA GLU A 34 0.90 -8.10 4.80
C GLU A 34 0.84 -7.09 5.95
N TRP A 35 1.21 -5.82 5.70
CA TRP A 35 1.11 -4.79 6.74
C TRP A 35 -0.33 -4.46 7.12
N VAL A 36 -1.27 -4.55 6.17
CA VAL A 36 -2.71 -4.45 6.47
C VAL A 36 -3.14 -5.57 7.42
N GLU A 37 -2.69 -6.81 7.21
CA GLU A 37 -3.00 -7.92 8.11
C GLU A 37 -2.41 -7.70 9.51
N GLN A 38 -1.17 -7.23 9.63
CA GLN A 38 -0.56 -6.85 10.91
C GLN A 38 -1.34 -5.72 11.61
N TRP A 39 -1.82 -4.73 10.84
CA TRP A 39 -2.69 -3.69 11.38
C TRP A 39 -4.02 -4.26 11.85
N ILE A 40 -4.65 -5.15 11.10
CA ILE A 40 -5.91 -5.80 11.49
C ILE A 40 -5.72 -6.64 12.76
N ALA A 41 -4.61 -7.37 12.88
CA ALA A 41 -4.27 -8.15 14.06
C ALA A 41 -3.96 -7.30 15.31
N GLY A 42 -3.78 -5.99 15.15
CA GLY A 42 -3.37 -5.10 16.24
C GLY A 42 -1.87 -5.10 16.52
N GLU A 43 -1.08 -5.77 15.68
CA GLU A 43 0.39 -5.83 15.76
C GLU A 43 1.05 -4.57 15.21
N MET A 44 0.31 -3.81 14.37
CA MET A 44 0.75 -2.55 13.79
C MET A 44 -0.29 -1.45 14.02
N GLU A 45 0.20 -0.24 14.31
CA GLU A 45 -0.64 0.95 14.40
C GLU A 45 -0.86 1.56 13.00
N THR A 46 -2.02 2.19 12.78
CA THR A 46 -2.36 2.80 11.48
C THR A 46 -1.33 3.82 11.00
N GLY A 47 -0.71 4.56 11.93
CA GLY A 47 0.36 5.53 11.61
C GLY A 47 1.62 4.86 11.07
N GLU A 48 1.96 3.69 11.58
CA GLU A 48 3.07 2.88 11.08
C GLU A 48 2.75 2.30 9.71
N LEU A 49 1.55 1.72 9.52
CA LEU A 49 1.08 1.22 8.23
C LEU A 49 1.19 2.30 7.14
N ARG A 50 0.68 3.51 7.42
CA ARG A 50 0.78 4.65 6.51
C ARG A 50 2.23 4.99 6.18
N SER A 51 3.11 4.99 7.18
CA SER A 51 4.51 5.38 7.01
C SER A 51 5.28 4.36 6.16
N ARG A 52 5.05 3.06 6.38
CA ARG A 52 5.63 1.97 5.56
C ARG A 52 5.14 2.04 4.12
N TYR A 53 3.83 2.25 3.92
CA TYR A 53 3.25 2.38 2.58
C TYR A 53 3.84 3.59 1.81
N LEU A 54 3.94 4.76 2.44
CA LEU A 54 4.52 5.94 1.77
C LEU A 54 5.99 5.73 1.39
N ARG A 55 6.75 5.01 2.21
CA ARG A 55 8.14 4.64 1.89
C ARG A 55 8.20 3.69 0.69
N LEU A 56 7.36 2.65 0.67
CA LEU A 56 7.28 1.70 -0.44
C LEU A 56 6.98 2.42 -1.76
N VAL A 57 5.96 3.29 -1.78
CA VAL A 57 5.60 4.07 -2.97
C VAL A 57 6.77 4.94 -3.42
N HIS A 58 7.45 5.61 -2.48
CA HIS A 58 8.61 6.43 -2.80
C HIS A 58 9.74 5.61 -3.44
N GLU A 59 10.07 4.45 -2.88
CA GLU A 59 11.11 3.56 -3.41
C GLU A 59 10.77 3.05 -4.82
N GLN A 60 9.53 2.62 -5.05
CA GLN A 60 9.04 2.21 -6.36
C GLN A 60 9.12 3.36 -7.38
N GLU A 61 8.79 4.59 -6.99
CA GLU A 61 8.94 5.76 -7.85
C GLU A 61 10.40 6.06 -8.21
N GLN A 62 11.31 5.97 -7.24
CA GLN A 62 12.74 6.17 -7.49
C GLN A 62 13.28 5.10 -8.44
N GLU A 63 12.92 3.84 -8.24
CA GLU A 63 13.37 2.75 -9.12
C GLU A 63 12.85 2.93 -10.55
N ARG A 64 11.57 3.29 -10.71
CA ARG A 64 11.02 3.62 -12.04
C ARG A 64 11.74 4.78 -12.71
N LYS A 65 12.16 5.81 -11.96
CA LYS A 65 12.96 6.93 -12.50
C LYS A 65 14.35 6.45 -12.94
N ARG A 66 15.02 5.61 -12.15
CA ARG A 66 16.33 5.04 -12.48
C ARG A 66 16.28 4.18 -13.74
N LEU A 67 15.26 3.32 -13.87
CA LEU A 67 15.08 2.48 -15.07
C LEU A 67 14.85 3.33 -16.33
N ARG A 68 14.07 4.41 -16.23
CA ARG A 68 13.89 5.36 -17.34
C ARG A 68 15.20 6.04 -17.76
N GLN A 69 16.01 6.47 -16.79
CA GLN A 69 17.30 7.10 -17.06
C GLN A 69 18.29 6.11 -17.72
N ARG A 70 18.33 4.85 -17.24
CA ARG A 70 19.18 3.80 -17.82
C ARG A 70 18.78 3.42 -19.25
N GLY A 71 17.47 3.39 -19.54
CA GLY A 71 16.96 3.17 -20.89
C GLY A 71 17.28 4.31 -21.85
N GLN A 72 17.43 5.54 -21.36
CA GLN A 72 17.80 6.72 -22.16
C GLN A 72 19.31 6.80 -22.45
N THR A 73 20.16 6.28 -21.56
CA THR A 73 21.63 6.30 -21.73
C THR A 73 22.19 5.16 -22.59
N SER A 74 21.35 4.25 -23.09
CA SER A 74 21.79 3.05 -23.83
C SER A 74 21.74 3.21 -25.37
N THR A 75 21.62 4.42 -25.89
CA THR A 75 21.50 4.71 -27.35
C THR A 75 22.66 5.54 -27.91
N LEU A 76 23.90 5.30 -27.50
CA LEU A 76 25.08 5.91 -28.13
C LEU A 76 26.11 4.86 -28.53
#